data_AF-A0A8H3LBR9-F1
#
_entry.id   AF-A0A8H3LBR9-F1
#
_cell.length_a   1.000
_cell.length_b   1.000
_cell.length_c   1.000
_cell.angle_alpha   90.00
_cell.angle_beta   90.00
_cell.angle_gamma   90.00
#
_symmetry.space_group_name_H-M   'P 1'
#
loop_
_entity.id
_entity.type
_entity.pdbx_description
1 polymer ?
#
loop_
_entity_poly.entity_id
_entity_poly.type
_entity_poly.pdbx_seq_one_letter_code
_entity_poly.pdbx_strand_id
1 'polypeptide(L)'
;MLRLIYKPTSKYNLQDTIGLKYEKQRWLAYLEIMRECLYEKNVDFNVNYRSQKHVITAQIVRSFKKRAPDFPVTAGDWAVKEMLVSTIQNKRYYLKKKKNELENNLRVPPRNSPALQDRSPPPPQAQQDPPSPVEPPSPVEPPSPVEPPPPVEPPEPRTDEEQVPINPPKRVE
;
A
#
# COMPACT_ATOMS: atom_id res chain seq x y z
N MET A 1 27.41 4.85 -19.34
CA MET A 1 27.57 3.71 -18.42
C MET A 1 26.30 3.63 -17.57
N LEU A 2 25.53 2.55 -17.63
CA LEU A 2 24.30 2.42 -16.82
C LEU A 2 24.70 2.20 -15.36
N ARG A 3 24.20 3.04 -14.46
CA ARG A 3 24.47 2.93 -13.02
C ARG A 3 23.74 1.71 -12.46
N LEU A 4 24.48 0.77 -11.89
CA LEU A 4 23.91 -0.39 -11.19
C LEU A 4 23.35 0.04 -9.84
N ILE A 5 22.08 -0.26 -9.57
CA ILE A 5 21.39 0.10 -8.32
C ILE A 5 21.32 -1.13 -7.40
N TYR A 6 21.88 -1.01 -6.20
CA TYR A 6 21.83 -2.04 -5.17
C TYR A 6 20.57 -1.91 -4.29
N LYS A 7 20.11 -3.03 -3.74
CA LYS A 7 18.95 -3.04 -2.85
C LYS A 7 19.30 -2.33 -1.54
N PRO A 8 18.54 -1.31 -1.10
CA PRO A 8 18.76 -0.70 0.21
C PRO A 8 18.46 -1.67 1.35
N THR A 9 19.11 -1.48 2.49
CA THR A 9 18.94 -2.29 3.70
C THR A 9 17.85 -1.76 4.63
N SER A 10 17.60 -0.45 4.60
CA SER A 10 16.57 0.23 5.39
C SER A 10 15.20 0.19 4.70
N LYS A 11 14.15 0.74 5.32
CA LYS A 11 12.86 0.94 4.65
C LYS A 11 13.02 1.93 3.51
N TYR A 12 12.41 1.62 2.37
CA TYR A 12 12.46 2.48 1.19
C TYR A 12 11.16 2.43 0.40
N ASN A 13 10.97 3.45 -0.45
CA ASN A 13 9.96 3.43 -1.50
C ASN A 13 10.58 2.89 -2.80
N LEU A 14 10.00 1.85 -3.39
CA LEU A 14 10.54 1.19 -4.58
C LEU A 14 10.74 2.15 -5.75
N GLN A 15 9.74 2.99 -6.05
CA GLN A 15 9.78 3.95 -7.15
C GLN A 15 10.88 4.99 -6.95
N ASP A 16 10.99 5.55 -5.75
CA ASP A 16 12.03 6.54 -5.41
C ASP A 16 13.44 5.93 -5.51
N THR A 17 13.60 4.72 -4.97
CA THR A 17 14.89 4.01 -4.91
C THR A 17 15.50 3.73 -6.28
N ILE A 18 14.65 3.47 -7.28
CA ILE A 18 15.09 3.24 -8.66
C ILE A 18 15.16 4.53 -9.49
N GLY A 19 15.07 5.70 -8.85
CA GLY A 19 15.23 7.01 -9.48
C GLY A 19 13.98 7.55 -10.18
N LEU A 20 12.80 6.96 -9.95
CA LEU A 20 11.57 7.31 -10.65
C LEU A 20 10.59 8.16 -9.81
N LYS A 21 11.07 8.80 -8.74
CA LYS A 21 10.23 9.58 -7.80
C LYS A 21 9.28 10.55 -8.49
N TYR A 22 9.77 11.25 -9.51
CA TYR A 22 9.01 12.27 -10.26
C TYR A 22 8.49 11.76 -11.61
N GLU A 23 8.81 10.53 -12.01
CA GLU A 23 8.43 9.93 -13.29
C GLU A 23 7.16 9.07 -13.16
N LYS A 24 6.06 9.69 -12.71
CA LYS A 24 4.81 8.97 -12.42
C LYS A 24 4.28 8.15 -13.60
N GLN A 25 4.26 8.73 -14.81
CA GLN A 25 3.73 8.04 -16.00
C GLN A 25 4.57 6.81 -16.36
N ARG A 26 5.90 6.96 -16.30
CA ARG A 26 6.82 5.85 -16.57
C ARG A 26 6.70 4.75 -15.53
N TRP A 27 6.56 5.11 -14.25
CA TRP A 27 6.28 4.15 -13.19
C TRP A 27 4.96 3.38 -13.42
N LEU A 28 3.88 4.09 -13.79
CA LEU A 28 2.59 3.46 -14.11
C LEU A 28 2.69 2.52 -15.32
N ALA A 29 3.45 2.90 -16.35
CA ALA A 29 3.71 2.05 -17.51
C ALA A 29 4.42 0.73 -17.10
N TYR A 30 5.43 0.80 -16.23
CA TYR A 30 6.06 -0.42 -15.71
C TYR A 30 5.10 -1.29 -14.89
N LEU A 31 4.24 -0.68 -14.07
CA LEU A 31 3.21 -1.43 -13.36
C LEU A 31 2.21 -2.12 -14.30
N GLU A 32 1.88 -1.50 -15.43
CA GLU A 32 1.04 -2.12 -16.47
C GLU A 32 1.76 -3.28 -17.15
N ILE A 33 3.00 -3.08 -17.59
CA ILE A 33 3.83 -4.14 -18.19
C ILE A 33 3.96 -5.34 -17.23
N MET A 34 4.13 -5.09 -15.93
CA MET A 34 4.16 -6.15 -14.92
C MET A 34 2.82 -6.91 -14.85
N ARG A 35 1.69 -6.20 -14.87
CA ARG A 35 0.35 -6.83 -14.89
C ARG A 35 0.16 -7.69 -16.13
N GLU A 36 0.51 -7.18 -17.31
CA GLU A 36 0.43 -7.94 -18.56
C GLU A 36 1.28 -9.21 -18.49
N CYS A 37 2.53 -9.11 -18.02
CA CYS A 37 3.41 -10.27 -17.87
C CYS A 37 2.79 -11.33 -16.95
N LEU A 38 2.15 -10.92 -15.85
CA LEU A 38 1.49 -11.83 -14.92
C LEU A 38 0.31 -12.56 -15.57
N TYR A 39 -0.51 -11.85 -16.35
CA TYR A 39 -1.65 -12.43 -17.03
C TYR A 39 -1.24 -13.41 -18.14
N GLU A 40 -0.24 -13.04 -18.94
CA GLU A 40 0.27 -13.88 -20.03
C GLU A 40 0.95 -15.16 -19.54
N LYS A 41 1.46 -15.17 -18.31
CA LYS A 41 2.04 -16.37 -17.70
C LYS A 41 1.07 -17.12 -16.80
N ASN A 42 -0.22 -16.78 -16.86
CA ASN A 42 -1.29 -17.43 -16.09
C ASN A 42 -0.96 -17.53 -14.60
N VAL A 43 -0.41 -16.46 -14.01
CA VAL A 43 -0.07 -16.44 -12.58
C VAL A 43 -1.35 -16.59 -11.75
N ASP A 44 -1.34 -17.54 -10.80
CA ASP A 44 -2.49 -17.78 -9.94
C ASP A 44 -2.52 -16.79 -8.78
N PHE A 45 -3.48 -15.87 -8.83
CA PHE A 45 -3.71 -14.88 -7.77
C PHE A 45 -4.47 -15.43 -6.56
N ASN A 46 -4.82 -16.71 -6.49
CA ASN A 46 -5.35 -17.31 -5.26
C ASN A 46 -4.21 -17.80 -4.36
N VAL A 47 -3.10 -18.21 -4.97
CA VAL A 47 -1.91 -18.74 -4.28
C VAL A 47 -0.93 -17.61 -3.91
N ASN A 48 -0.24 -17.76 -2.78
CA ASN A 48 0.77 -16.77 -2.36
C ASN A 48 2.02 -16.85 -3.26
N TYR A 49 2.77 -15.76 -3.37
CA TYR A 49 3.99 -15.72 -4.20
C TYR A 49 5.02 -16.80 -3.81
N ARG A 50 5.23 -17.04 -2.51
CA ARG A 50 6.25 -17.98 -2.01
C ARG A 50 6.02 -19.40 -2.53
N SER A 51 4.77 -19.84 -2.64
CA SER A 51 4.41 -21.17 -3.14
C SER A 51 4.65 -21.36 -4.64
N GLN A 52 4.56 -20.28 -5.44
CA GLN A 52 4.70 -20.35 -6.90
C GLN A 52 6.00 -19.72 -7.44
N LYS A 53 6.83 -19.12 -6.58
CA LYS A 53 8.03 -18.34 -6.96
C LYS A 53 8.98 -19.09 -7.90
N HIS A 54 9.16 -20.39 -7.69
CA HIS A 54 10.11 -21.19 -8.47
C HIS A 54 9.68 -21.36 -9.93
N VAL A 55 8.37 -21.31 -10.19
CA VAL A 55 7.79 -21.45 -11.53
C VAL A 55 7.76 -20.11 -12.25
N ILE A 56 7.31 -19.05 -11.57
CA ILE A 56 6.95 -17.79 -12.24
C ILE A 56 8.10 -16.78 -12.31
N THR A 57 9.01 -16.73 -11.33
CA THR A 57 9.92 -15.57 -11.16
C THR A 57 10.81 -15.34 -12.38
N ALA A 58 11.51 -16.39 -12.83
CA ALA A 58 12.44 -16.26 -13.96
C ALA A 58 11.73 -15.97 -15.29
N GLN A 59 10.49 -16.46 -15.45
CA GLN A 59 9.70 -16.20 -16.65
C GLN A 59 9.21 -14.76 -16.69
N ILE A 60 8.68 -14.25 -15.57
CA ILE A 60 8.18 -12.89 -15.45
C ILE A 60 9.32 -11.88 -15.58
N VAL A 61 10.45 -12.07 -14.87
CA VAL A 61 11.59 -11.15 -14.95
C VAL A 61 12.10 -11.02 -16.39
N ARG A 62 12.23 -12.15 -17.11
CA ARG A 62 12.64 -12.13 -18.53
C ARG A 62 11.61 -11.42 -19.41
N SER A 63 10.33 -11.72 -19.24
CA SER A 63 9.25 -11.11 -20.03
C SER A 63 9.18 -9.60 -19.80
N PHE A 64 9.29 -9.17 -18.55
CA PHE A 64 9.27 -7.77 -18.16
C PHE A 64 10.44 -7.01 -18.78
N LYS A 65 11.68 -7.50 -18.63
CA LYS A 65 12.88 -6.85 -19.19
C LYS A 65 12.88 -6.78 -20.70
N LYS A 66 12.20 -7.72 -21.38
CA LYS A 66 12.01 -7.67 -22.84
C LYS A 66 11.09 -6.51 -23.26
N ARG A 67 10.07 -6.18 -22.45
CA ARG A 67 9.10 -5.10 -22.73
C ARG A 67 9.56 -3.74 -22.21
N ALA A 68 10.33 -3.74 -21.14
CA ALA A 68 10.88 -2.55 -20.49
C ALA A 68 12.41 -2.59 -20.51
N PRO A 69 13.05 -2.51 -21.70
CA PRO A 69 14.51 -2.53 -21.80
C PRO A 69 15.17 -1.29 -21.17
N ASP A 70 14.41 -0.21 -21.00
CA ASP A 70 14.82 1.04 -20.37
C ASP A 70 14.63 1.04 -18.84
N PHE A 71 14.13 -0.05 -18.26
CA PHE A 71 13.96 -0.16 -16.82
C PHE A 71 15.31 -0.02 -16.07
N PRO A 72 15.36 0.68 -14.92
CA PRO A 72 16.60 0.88 -14.17
C PRO A 72 17.35 -0.42 -13.88
N VAL A 73 18.67 -0.41 -14.17
CA VAL A 73 19.53 -1.59 -13.99
C VAL A 73 19.75 -1.82 -12.50
N THR A 74 19.25 -2.94 -12.00
CA THR A 74 19.30 -3.30 -10.57
C THR A 74 20.05 -4.60 -10.35
N ALA A 75 20.83 -4.68 -9.26
CA ALA A 75 21.62 -5.86 -8.93
C ALA A 75 20.71 -7.08 -8.68
N GLY A 76 20.88 -8.15 -9.48
CA GLY A 76 20.07 -9.36 -9.34
C GLY A 76 18.57 -9.14 -9.58
N ASP A 77 18.19 -8.13 -10.37
CA ASP A 77 16.80 -7.80 -10.72
C ASP A 77 15.89 -7.59 -9.50
N TRP A 78 16.45 -7.12 -8.37
CA TRP A 78 15.72 -7.02 -7.11
C TRP A 78 14.46 -6.14 -7.23
N ALA A 79 14.54 -5.04 -7.99
CA ALA A 79 13.43 -4.12 -8.15
C ALA A 79 12.27 -4.73 -8.95
N VAL A 80 12.58 -5.48 -10.01
CA VAL A 80 11.57 -6.21 -10.80
C VAL A 80 10.91 -7.29 -9.93
N LYS A 81 11.70 -8.01 -9.12
CA LYS A 81 11.19 -9.02 -8.19
C LYS A 81 10.28 -8.40 -7.12
N GLU A 82 10.61 -7.23 -6.59
CA GLU A 82 9.73 -6.55 -5.63
C GLU A 82 8.45 -6.01 -6.25
N MET A 83 8.54 -5.47 -7.46
CA MET A 83 7.36 -5.06 -8.24
C MET A 83 6.43 -6.26 -8.51
N LEU A 84 7.00 -7.42 -8.85
CA LEU A 84 6.28 -8.67 -9.02
C LEU A 84 5.55 -9.07 -7.72
N VAL A 85 6.28 -9.13 -6.60
CA VAL A 85 5.73 -9.53 -5.31
C VAL A 85 4.62 -8.60 -4.85
N SER A 86 4.84 -7.27 -4.91
CA SER A 86 3.85 -6.27 -4.52
C SER A 86 2.60 -6.33 -5.40
N THR A 87 2.75 -6.54 -6.71
CA THR A 87 1.61 -6.66 -7.64
C THR A 87 0.75 -7.88 -7.31
N ILE A 88 1.36 -9.04 -7.06
CA ILE A 88 0.63 -10.25 -6.65
C ILE A 88 -0.07 -10.03 -5.31
N GLN A 89 0.63 -9.49 -4.31
CA GLN A 89 0.06 -9.24 -2.98
C GLN A 89 -1.12 -8.28 -3.01
N ASN A 90 -1.01 -7.17 -3.74
CA ASN A 90 -2.08 -6.20 -3.90
C ASN A 90 -3.29 -6.83 -4.58
N LYS A 91 -3.08 -7.57 -5.69
CA LYS A 91 -4.18 -8.27 -6.38
C LYS A 91 -4.90 -9.24 -5.45
N ARG A 92 -4.15 -10.02 -4.67
CA ARG A 92 -4.67 -10.96 -3.67
C ARG A 92 -5.51 -10.26 -2.61
N TYR A 93 -5.01 -9.14 -2.08
CA TYR A 93 -5.71 -8.34 -1.09
C TYR A 93 -7.08 -7.87 -1.63
N TYR A 94 -7.11 -7.31 -2.84
CA TYR A 94 -8.36 -6.84 -3.44
C TYR A 94 -9.34 -7.97 -3.77
N LEU A 95 -8.86 -9.11 -4.25
CA LEU A 95 -9.71 -10.28 -4.49
C LEU A 95 -10.34 -10.79 -3.19
N LYS A 96 -9.55 -10.86 -2.11
CA LYS A 96 -10.05 -11.25 -0.78
C LYS A 96 -11.06 -10.25 -0.24
N LYS A 97 -10.79 -8.94 -0.37
CA LYS A 97 -11.70 -7.87 0.05
C LYS A 97 -13.05 -7.96 -0.68
N LYS A 98 -13.03 -8.09 -2.02
CA LYS A 98 -14.24 -8.21 -2.84
C LYS A 98 -15.06 -9.47 -2.49
N LYS A 99 -14.38 -10.60 -2.23
CA LYS A 99 -15.05 -11.83 -1.77
C LYS A 99 -15.78 -11.63 -0.44
N ASN A 100 -15.12 -10.99 0.53
CA ASN A 100 -15.69 -10.69 1.84
C ASN A 100 -16.86 -9.70 1.75
N GLU A 101 -16.75 -8.67 0.92
CA GLU A 101 -17.86 -7.73 0.65
C GLU A 101 -19.07 -8.46 0.05
N LEU A 102 -18.85 -9.35 -0.93
CA LEU A 102 -19.93 -10.14 -1.52
C LEU A 102 -20.61 -11.05 -0.48
N GLU A 103 -19.83 -11.76 0.33
CA GLU A 103 -20.35 -12.62 1.40
C GLU A 103 -21.17 -11.82 2.44
N ASN A 104 -20.68 -10.64 2.84
CA ASN A 104 -21.40 -9.77 3.76
C ASN A 104 -22.72 -9.25 3.17
N ASN A 105 -22.74 -8.86 1.89
CA ASN A 105 -23.98 -8.43 1.23
C ASN A 105 -25.01 -9.57 1.12
N LEU A 106 -24.56 -10.82 0.92
CA LEU A 106 -25.43 -12.01 0.91
C LEU A 106 -25.97 -12.39 2.30
N ARG A 107 -25.22 -12.08 3.37
CA ARG A 107 -25.60 -12.41 4.75
C ARG A 107 -26.65 -11.43 5.33
N VAL A 108 -26.80 -10.23 4.78
CA VAL A 108 -27.85 -9.28 5.21
C VAL A 108 -29.18 -9.73 4.56
N PRO A 109 -30.19 -10.15 5.34
CA PRO A 109 -31.52 -10.40 4.79
C PRO A 109 -32.07 -9.10 4.19
N PRO A 110 -32.89 -9.12 3.13
CA PRO A 110 -33.55 -7.93 2.63
C PRO A 110 -34.51 -7.39 3.71
N ARG A 111 -34.00 -6.52 4.58
CA ARG A 111 -34.83 -5.75 5.49
C ARG A 111 -35.48 -4.66 4.63
N ASN A 112 -36.78 -4.82 4.44
CA ASN A 112 -37.73 -3.97 3.70
C ASN A 112 -38.14 -4.53 2.33
N SER A 113 -38.90 -5.63 2.36
CA SER A 113 -40.07 -5.71 1.47
C SER A 113 -41.19 -4.93 2.16
N PRO A 114 -41.81 -3.91 1.55
CA PRO A 114 -43.00 -3.29 2.11
C PRO A 114 -44.13 -4.31 1.99
N ALA A 115 -44.38 -5.05 3.07
CA ALA A 115 -45.61 -5.80 3.19
C ALA A 115 -46.76 -4.78 3.07
N LEU A 116 -47.60 -4.96 2.05
CA LEU A 116 -48.91 -4.31 1.93
C LEU A 116 -49.68 -4.59 3.23
N GLN A 117 -49.57 -3.70 4.20
CA GLN A 117 -50.44 -3.71 5.36
C GLN A 117 -51.71 -2.99 4.93
N ASP A 118 -52.68 -3.80 4.52
CA ASP A 118 -54.10 -3.47 4.58
C ASP A 118 -54.42 -3.12 6.04
N ARG A 119 -54.29 -1.84 6.39
CA ARG A 119 -54.56 -1.34 7.73
C ARG A 119 -55.68 -0.34 7.61
N SER A 120 -56.88 -0.79 7.96
CA SER A 120 -58.07 0.04 8.16
C SER A 120 -57.72 1.31 8.95
N PRO A 121 -58.37 2.44 8.66
CA PRO A 121 -58.08 3.70 9.36
C PRO A 121 -58.51 3.59 10.84
N PRO A 122 -57.73 4.15 11.78
CA PRO A 122 -58.17 4.25 13.16
C PRO A 122 -59.30 5.27 13.32
N PRO A 123 -60.18 5.12 14.34
CA PRO A 123 -61.25 6.06 14.60
C PRO A 123 -60.69 7.42 15.07
N PRO A 124 -61.40 8.53 14.84
CA PRO A 124 -60.91 9.87 15.16
C PRO A 124 -60.84 10.04 16.69
N GLN A 125 -59.63 10.12 17.23
CA GLN A 125 -59.42 10.51 18.61
C GLN A 125 -59.39 12.04 18.71
N ALA A 126 -60.18 12.54 19.66
CA ALA A 126 -60.35 13.95 19.99
C ALA A 126 -59.02 14.66 20.28
N GLN A 127 -58.99 15.95 19.94
CA GLN A 127 -57.88 16.86 20.22
C GLN A 127 -57.42 16.73 21.68
N GLN A 128 -56.17 16.35 21.88
CA GLN A 128 -55.44 16.62 23.12
C GLN A 128 -54.39 17.69 22.79
N ASP A 129 -54.35 18.73 23.62
CA ASP A 129 -53.43 19.86 23.51
C ASP A 129 -51.98 19.44 23.28
N PRO A 130 -51.20 20.22 22.50
CA PRO A 130 -49.80 19.92 22.26
C PRO A 130 -48.99 20.05 23.57
N PRO A 131 -48.08 19.11 23.87
CA PRO A 131 -47.12 19.29 24.96
C PRO A 131 -46.11 20.40 24.60
N SER A 132 -45.73 21.20 25.59
CA SER A 132 -44.82 22.33 25.46
C SER A 132 -43.47 21.97 24.81
N PRO A 133 -42.79 22.94 24.16
CA PRO A 133 -41.55 22.69 23.45
C PRO A 133 -40.44 22.22 24.40
N VAL A 134 -39.82 21.09 24.08
CA VAL A 134 -38.61 20.63 24.77
C VAL A 134 -37.42 21.41 24.19
N GLU A 135 -36.66 22.08 25.05
CA GLU A 135 -35.44 22.80 24.64
C GLU A 135 -34.45 21.87 23.91
N PRO A 136 -33.78 22.34 22.84
CA PRO A 136 -32.76 21.55 22.17
C PRO A 136 -31.51 21.42 23.07
N PRO A 137 -30.81 20.27 23.05
CA PRO A 137 -29.56 20.11 23.77
C PRO A 137 -28.46 21.01 23.18
N SER A 138 -27.64 21.58 24.05
CA SER A 138 -26.54 22.47 23.69
C SER A 138 -25.51 21.81 22.75
N PRO A 139 -24.86 22.57 21.85
CA PRO A 139 -23.86 22.05 20.93
C PRO A 139 -22.65 21.49 21.71
N VAL A 140 -22.21 20.29 21.33
CA VAL A 140 -20.96 19.71 21.84
C VAL A 140 -19.79 20.48 21.24
N GLU A 141 -18.96 21.10 22.08
CA GLU A 141 -17.74 21.77 21.61
C GLU A 141 -16.78 20.75 20.96
N PRO A 142 -16.14 21.11 19.83
CA PRO A 142 -15.11 20.27 19.23
C PRO A 142 -13.87 20.20 20.15
N PRO A 143 -13.16 19.06 20.19
CA PRO A 143 -11.94 18.94 20.96
C PRO A 143 -10.85 19.88 20.40
N SER A 144 -10.11 20.52 21.31
CA SER A 144 -9.02 21.43 20.98
C SER A 144 -7.94 20.79 20.09
N PRO A 145 -7.28 21.56 19.21
CA PRO A 145 -6.21 21.05 18.36
C PRO A 145 -5.05 20.52 19.21
N VAL A 146 -4.58 19.32 18.89
CA VAL A 146 -3.35 18.76 19.48
C VAL A 146 -2.17 19.51 18.88
N GLU A 147 -1.40 20.22 19.72
CA GLU A 147 -0.16 20.86 19.30
C GLU A 147 0.84 19.82 18.76
N PRO A 148 1.53 20.11 17.65
CA PRO A 148 2.59 19.24 17.15
C PRO A 148 3.78 19.22 18.14
N PRO A 149 4.49 18.09 18.25
CA PRO A 149 5.68 18.01 19.09
C PRO A 149 6.78 18.97 18.58
N PRO A 150 7.61 19.51 19.48
CA PRO A 150 8.68 20.42 19.09
C PRO A 150 9.72 19.74 18.18
N PRO A 151 10.40 20.49 17.31
CA PRO A 151 11.46 19.97 16.46
C PRO A 151 12.60 19.36 17.28
N VAL A 152 13.09 18.19 16.88
CA VAL A 152 14.28 17.56 17.46
C VAL A 152 15.51 18.34 17.02
N GLU A 153 16.27 18.88 17.97
CA GLU A 153 17.54 19.56 17.68
C GLU A 153 18.54 18.60 17.02
N PRO A 154 19.31 19.06 16.02
CA PRO A 154 20.37 18.27 15.42
C PRO A 154 21.51 18.03 16.43
N PRO A 155 22.14 16.84 16.43
CA PRO A 155 23.26 16.56 17.32
C PRO A 155 24.46 17.45 16.99
N GLU A 156 25.11 17.96 18.03
CA GLU A 156 26.32 18.76 17.92
C GLU A 156 27.45 18.00 17.18
N PRO A 157 28.27 18.68 16.37
CA PRO A 157 29.41 18.08 15.72
C PRO A 157 30.44 17.67 16.77
N ARG A 158 30.68 16.36 16.90
CA ARG A 158 31.82 15.85 17.67
C ARG A 158 33.11 16.15 16.92
N THR A 159 33.86 17.12 17.44
CA THR A 159 35.29 17.27 17.19
C THR A 159 36.00 16.28 18.10
N ASP A 160 36.48 15.17 17.56
CA ASP A 160 37.50 14.37 18.24
C ASP A 160 38.59 14.04 17.25
N GLU A 161 39.68 14.78 17.39
CA GLU A 161 40.98 14.49 16.81
C GLU A 161 41.59 13.32 17.59
N GLU A 162 41.78 12.17 16.95
CA GLU A 162 42.87 11.29 17.35
C GLU A 162 43.48 10.62 16.12
N GLN A 163 44.52 11.28 15.60
CA GLN A 163 45.43 10.73 14.61
C GLN A 163 46.23 9.59 15.27
N VAL A 164 45.94 8.35 14.89
CA VAL A 164 46.78 7.19 15.25
C VAL A 164 48.03 7.19 14.36
N PRO A 165 49.26 7.26 14.90
CA PRO A 165 50.47 7.15 14.08
C PRO A 165 50.69 5.69 13.67
N ILE A 166 50.55 5.42 12.37
CA ILE A 166 50.95 4.17 11.73
C ILE A 166 52.49 4.10 11.66
N ASN A 167 53.09 3.21 12.46
CA ASN A 167 54.51 2.86 12.32
C ASN A 167 54.73 1.98 11.06
N PRO A 168 55.81 2.17 10.28
CA PRO A 168 56.11 1.31 9.14
C PRO A 168 56.75 -0.03 9.57
N PRO A 169 56.59 -1.11 8.78
CA PRO A 169 57.14 -2.42 9.13
C PRO A 169 58.65 -2.50 8.91
N LYS A 170 59.34 -3.18 9.84
CA LYS A 170 60.77 -3.52 9.70
C LYS A 170 60.99 -4.48 8.54
N ARG A 171 61.90 -4.11 7.63
CA ARG A 171 62.50 -4.98 6.61
C ARG A 171 63.38 -6.01 7.31
N VAL A 172 63.10 -7.30 7.11
CA VAL A 172 64.04 -8.39 7.40
C VAL A 172 64.88 -8.62 6.14
N GLU A 173 66.20 -8.55 6.30
CA GLU A 173 67.20 -9.01 5.33
C GLU A 173 67.31 -10.54 5.35
#